data_AF-A0A9Q0IMR8-F1
#
_entry.id   AF-A0A9Q0IMR8-F1
#
_cell.length_a   1.000
_cell.length_b   1.000
_cell.length_c   1.000
_cell.angle_alpha   90.00
_cell.angle_beta   90.00
_cell.angle_gamma   90.00
#
_symmetry.space_group_name_H-M   'P 1'
#
loop_
_entity.id
_entity.type
_entity.pdbx_description
1 polymer ?
#
loop_
_entity_poly.entity_id
_entity_poly.type
_entity_poly.pdbx_seq_one_letter_code
_entity_poly.pdbx_strand_id
1 'polypeptide(L)'
;LVSLRLSPGADTLPSDLLQSQYDSWLSLVDHLNIKAFVNLTLADSVRHGVQQLLFISGLGGMRPNTLVLGFYDDSPPEDTLLDQDQQQRKMLFHFRLVRGSGDVGGKVMGPQEYVA
;
A
#
# COMPACT_ATOMS: atom_id res chain seq x y z
N LEU A 1 -6.46 -23.86 -18.35
CA LEU A 1 -5.70 -25.05 -17.95
C LEU A 1 -4.35 -24.59 -17.39
N VAL A 2 -4.30 -24.25 -16.10
CA VAL A 2 -3.05 -24.09 -15.34
C VAL A 2 -3.16 -25.09 -14.21
N SER A 3 -2.40 -26.17 -14.33
CA SER A 3 -2.38 -27.29 -13.39
C SER A 3 -1.42 -26.95 -12.26
N LEU A 4 -1.95 -26.52 -11.11
CA LEU A 4 -1.19 -26.45 -9.87
C LEU A 4 -1.27 -27.83 -9.22
N ARG A 5 -0.15 -28.54 -9.22
CA ARG A 5 -0.03 -29.87 -8.61
C ARG A 5 0.09 -29.70 -7.10
N LEU A 6 -1.04 -29.82 -6.41
CA LEU A 6 -1.11 -29.90 -4.95
C LEU A 6 -0.92 -31.36 -4.50
N SER A 7 -0.01 -31.58 -3.54
CA SER A 7 0.18 -32.86 -2.85
C SER A 7 -1.11 -33.34 -2.17
N PRO A 8 -1.34 -34.66 -2.06
CA PRO A 8 -2.55 -35.20 -1.44
C PRO A 8 -2.38 -35.18 0.08
N GLY A 9 -3.01 -34.22 0.76
CA GLY A 9 -2.99 -34.15 2.22
C GLY A 9 -3.60 -32.90 2.86
N ALA A 10 -4.45 -32.15 2.16
CA ALA A 10 -5.01 -30.88 2.64
C ALA A 10 -6.55 -30.90 2.66
N ASP A 11 -7.15 -31.90 3.32
CA ASP A 11 -8.61 -31.97 3.50
C ASP A 11 -9.11 -31.14 4.70
N THR A 12 -8.25 -30.31 5.29
CA THR A 12 -8.62 -29.17 6.12
C THR A 12 -7.81 -27.97 5.66
N LEU A 13 -8.20 -27.36 4.54
CA LEU A 13 -7.70 -26.04 4.20
C LEU A 13 -8.12 -25.10 5.34
N PRO A 14 -7.18 -24.47 6.05
CA PRO A 14 -7.53 -23.46 7.04
C PRO A 14 -8.31 -22.36 6.32
N SER A 15 -9.31 -21.77 6.99
CA SER A 15 -10.04 -20.60 6.53
C SER A 15 -9.10 -19.64 5.79
N ASP A 16 -9.53 -19.14 4.63
CA ASP A 16 -8.70 -18.31 3.75
C ASP A 16 -7.92 -17.29 4.59
N LEU A 17 -6.57 -17.36 4.53
CA LEU A 17 -5.67 -16.55 5.35
C LEU A 17 -5.91 -15.05 5.13
N LEU A 18 -6.51 -14.68 4.00
CA LEU A 18 -6.87 -13.31 3.68
C LEU A 18 -8.17 -12.84 4.33
N GLN A 19 -9.04 -13.75 4.78
CA GLN A 19 -10.37 -13.40 5.27
C GLN A 19 -10.32 -12.56 6.54
N SER A 20 -9.51 -12.97 7.53
CA SER A 20 -9.33 -12.17 8.77
C SER A 20 -8.72 -10.80 8.50
N GLN A 21 -7.75 -10.74 7.57
CA GLN A 21 -7.13 -9.49 7.16
C GLN A 21 -8.13 -8.58 6.45
N TYR A 22 -8.99 -9.15 5.59
CA TYR A 22 -10.01 -8.43 4.86
C TYR A 22 -11.01 -7.74 5.80
N ASP A 23 -11.50 -8.46 6.81
CA ASP A 23 -12.43 -7.92 7.81
C ASP A 23 -11.79 -6.77 8.61
N SER A 24 -10.51 -6.88 8.95
CA SER A 24 -9.76 -5.81 9.61
C SER A 24 -9.66 -4.54 8.75
N TRP A 25 -9.37 -4.67 7.45
CA TRP A 25 -9.31 -3.53 6.52
C TRP A 25 -10.67 -2.88 6.30
N LEU A 26 -11.75 -3.66 6.25
CA LEU A 26 -13.12 -3.11 6.17
C LEU A 26 -13.45 -2.28 7.41
N SER A 27 -13.14 -2.80 8.60
CA SER A 27 -13.35 -2.07 9.86
C SER A 27 -12.60 -0.74 9.89
N LEU A 28 -11.38 -0.69 9.32
CA LEU A 28 -10.61 0.56 9.20
C LEU A 28 -11.27 1.56 8.26
N VAL A 29 -11.76 1.11 7.09
CA VAL A 29 -12.48 1.95 6.13
C VAL A 29 -13.72 2.58 6.78
N ASP A 30 -14.48 1.78 7.54
CA ASP A 30 -15.65 2.23 8.28
C ASP A 30 -15.29 3.24 9.37
N HIS A 31 -14.23 2.99 10.14
CA HIS A 31 -13.76 3.90 11.19
C HIS A 31 -13.31 5.26 10.62
N LEU A 32 -12.62 5.25 9.48
CA LEU A 32 -12.16 6.47 8.80
C LEU A 32 -13.30 7.21 8.06
N ASN A 33 -14.49 6.63 7.95
CA ASN A 33 -15.65 7.19 7.24
C ASN A 33 -15.34 7.55 5.77
N ILE A 34 -14.52 6.74 5.10
CA ILE A 34 -14.17 6.92 3.68
C ILE A 34 -14.92 5.92 2.80
N LYS A 35 -15.26 6.32 1.57
CA LYS A 35 -15.86 5.41 0.58
C LYS A 35 -14.76 4.79 -0.26
N ALA A 36 -14.29 3.61 0.15
CA ALA A 36 -13.21 2.89 -0.52
C ALA A 36 -13.58 1.41 -0.76
N PHE A 37 -12.94 0.81 -1.75
CA PHE A 37 -13.00 -0.63 -1.99
C PHE A 37 -11.69 -1.26 -1.53
N VAL A 38 -11.78 -2.31 -0.71
CA VAL A 38 -10.62 -3.08 -0.25
C VAL A 38 -10.34 -4.21 -1.24
N ASN A 39 -9.09 -4.32 -1.70
CA ASN A 39 -8.66 -5.42 -2.56
C ASN A 39 -7.34 -5.98 -2.03
N LEU A 40 -7.34 -7.26 -1.65
CA LEU A 40 -6.19 -7.95 -1.10
C LEU A 40 -5.66 -8.97 -2.10
N THR A 41 -4.34 -9.07 -2.22
CA THR A 41 -3.69 -10.04 -3.09
C THR A 41 -2.51 -10.69 -2.38
N LEU A 42 -2.25 -11.96 -2.68
CA LEU A 42 -1.05 -12.69 -2.27
C LEU A 42 -0.14 -12.87 -3.48
N ALA A 43 1.11 -12.45 -3.35
CA ALA A 43 2.11 -12.53 -4.39
C ALA A 43 3.50 -12.72 -3.79
N ASP A 44 4.40 -13.35 -4.55
CA ASP A 44 5.78 -13.64 -4.13
C ASP A 44 6.65 -12.37 -4.00
N SER A 45 6.18 -11.23 -4.54
CA SER A 45 6.85 -9.93 -4.37
C SER A 45 5.87 -8.77 -4.49
N VAL A 46 6.22 -7.64 -3.88
CA VAL A 46 5.44 -6.40 -3.93
C VAL A 46 5.17 -5.94 -5.36
N ARG A 47 6.19 -5.98 -6.24
CA ARG A 47 6.03 -5.54 -7.64
C ARG A 47 4.98 -6.37 -8.38
N HIS A 48 5.01 -7.69 -8.22
CA HIS A 48 4.03 -8.57 -8.85
C HIS A 48 2.62 -8.36 -8.28
N GLY A 49 2.49 -8.22 -6.95
CA GLY A 49 1.20 -7.94 -6.30
C GLY A 49 0.59 -6.60 -6.73
N VAL A 50 1.39 -5.53 -6.78
CA VAL A 50 0.94 -4.21 -7.24
C VAL A 50 0.52 -4.25 -8.72
N GLN A 51 1.27 -4.95 -9.57
CA GLN A 51 0.89 -5.14 -10.97
C GLN A 51 -0.45 -5.86 -11.09
N GLN A 52 -0.64 -6.95 -10.35
CA GLN A 52 -1.91 -7.69 -10.31
C GLN A 52 -3.06 -6.77 -9.90
N LEU A 53 -2.91 -6.03 -8.78
CA LEU A 53 -3.91 -5.09 -8.31
C LEU A 53 -4.23 -4.03 -9.37
N LEU A 54 -3.25 -3.39 -9.99
CA LEU A 54 -3.48 -2.35 -11.00
C LEU A 54 -4.19 -2.88 -12.25
N PHE A 55 -3.90 -4.12 -12.66
CA PHE A 55 -4.55 -4.73 -13.83
C PHE A 55 -6.00 -5.13 -13.57
N ILE A 56 -6.31 -5.62 -12.37
CA ILE A 56 -7.66 -6.08 -12.01
C ILE A 56 -8.52 -4.97 -11.37
N SER A 57 -7.90 -3.87 -10.97
CA SER A 57 -8.60 -2.75 -10.31
C SER A 57 -9.48 -1.98 -11.29
N GLY A 58 -10.62 -1.57 -10.75
CA GLY A 58 -11.63 -0.84 -11.50
C GLY A 58 -12.67 -1.75 -12.12
N LEU A 59 -13.93 -1.46 -11.83
CA LEU A 59 -15.07 -2.19 -12.37
C LEU A 59 -15.66 -1.40 -13.54
N GLY A 60 -15.60 -1.95 -14.75
CA GLY A 60 -16.07 -1.29 -15.96
C GLY A 60 -15.31 0.00 -16.27
N GLY A 61 -16.01 1.14 -16.26
CA GLY A 61 -15.42 2.46 -16.52
C GLY A 61 -14.60 3.05 -15.37
N MET A 62 -14.56 2.40 -14.20
CA MET A 62 -13.92 2.93 -12.99
C MET A 62 -12.42 2.59 -12.89
N ARG A 63 -11.64 2.86 -13.94
CA ARG A 63 -10.19 2.59 -13.91
C ARG A 63 -9.48 3.58 -12.96
N PRO A 64 -8.60 3.11 -12.04
CA PRO A 64 -7.79 4.01 -11.24
C PRO A 64 -6.88 4.87 -12.12
N ASN A 65 -6.83 6.17 -11.85
CA ASN A 65 -6.01 7.14 -12.58
C ASN A 65 -4.80 7.64 -11.79
N THR A 66 -4.76 7.34 -10.49
CA THR A 66 -3.75 7.82 -9.55
C THR A 66 -3.35 6.67 -8.64
N LEU A 67 -2.05 6.49 -8.46
CA LEU A 67 -1.48 5.57 -7.49
C LEU A 67 -0.78 6.36 -6.40
N VAL A 68 -1.21 6.17 -5.15
CA VAL A 68 -0.59 6.80 -3.97
C VAL A 68 0.16 5.72 -3.21
N LEU A 69 1.45 5.95 -2.94
CA LEU A 69 2.32 5.02 -2.21
C LEU A 69 3.06 5.81 -1.12
N GLY A 70 3.38 5.12 -0.01
CA GLY A 70 4.30 5.65 0.99
C GLY A 70 5.75 5.69 0.48
N PHE A 71 6.59 6.47 1.14
CA PHE A 71 8.03 6.40 0.93
C PHE A 71 8.57 5.12 1.59
N TYR A 72 9.55 4.50 0.94
CA TYR A 72 10.29 3.38 1.52
C TYR A 72 11.45 3.92 2.34
N ASP A 73 11.59 3.44 3.57
CA ASP A 73 12.78 3.59 4.39
C ASP A 73 13.21 2.22 4.94
N ASP A 74 14.43 2.17 5.48
CA ASP A 74 15.00 0.94 6.06
C ASP A 74 14.63 0.77 7.54
N SER A 75 13.79 1.65 8.11
CA SER A 75 13.33 1.53 9.49
C SER A 75 12.18 0.53 9.63
N PRO A 76 12.04 -0.13 10.79
CA PRO A 76 10.85 -0.93 11.06
C PRO A 76 9.59 -0.04 11.00
N PRO A 77 8.48 -0.55 10.44
CA PRO A 77 7.24 0.23 10.35
C PRO A 77 6.68 0.50 11.75
N GLU A 78 6.39 1.77 12.03
CA GLU A 78 5.75 2.22 13.27
C GLU A 78 4.23 2.34 13.04
N ASP A 79 3.43 1.54 13.76
CA ASP A 79 1.97 1.53 13.63
C ASP A 79 1.33 2.64 14.48
N THR A 80 1.25 3.85 13.92
CA THR A 80 0.65 5.01 14.58
C THR A 80 -0.88 4.94 14.70
N LEU A 81 -1.54 3.93 14.10
CA LEU A 81 -3.00 3.83 14.11
C LEU A 81 -3.52 3.29 15.46
N LEU A 82 -2.73 2.50 16.17
CA LEU A 82 -3.09 1.93 17.47
C LEU A 82 -3.01 2.95 18.63
N ASP A 83 -2.24 4.03 18.45
CA ASP A 83 -2.05 5.08 19.47
C ASP A 83 -3.17 6.14 19.50
N GLN A 84 -4.16 6.06 18.60
CA GLN A 84 -5.20 7.10 18.47
C GLN A 84 -6.20 7.19 19.62
N ASP A 85 -6.24 6.22 20.55
CA ASP A 85 -7.18 6.24 21.67
C ASP A 85 -6.86 7.28 22.77
N GLN A 86 -5.75 8.04 22.68
CA GLN A 86 -5.38 9.04 23.71
C GLN A 86 -5.05 10.46 23.22
N GLN A 87 -4.89 10.73 21.92
CA GLN A 87 -4.48 12.07 21.45
C GLN A 87 -5.31 12.59 20.29
N GLN A 88 -6.51 13.03 20.65
CA GLN A 88 -7.35 13.90 19.84
C GLN A 88 -6.55 15.11 19.30
N ARG A 89 -6.45 15.18 17.96
CA ARG A 89 -6.18 16.40 17.15
C ARG A 89 -4.74 16.95 17.04
N LYS A 90 -3.70 16.14 16.83
CA LYS A 90 -2.47 16.70 16.25
C LYS A 90 -1.89 15.87 15.11
N MET A 91 -1.98 16.49 13.92
CA MET A 91 -1.33 16.15 12.65
C MET A 91 -1.85 14.92 11.91
N LEU A 92 -3.03 15.12 11.32
CA LEU A 92 -3.26 15.03 9.88
C LEU A 92 -2.06 14.45 9.09
N PHE A 93 -2.06 13.14 8.86
CA PHE A 93 -1.31 12.39 7.83
C PHE A 93 -0.12 13.17 7.23
N HIS A 94 0.86 13.51 8.08
CA HIS A 94 2.01 14.27 7.64
C HIS A 94 2.96 13.31 6.94
N PHE A 95 2.79 13.16 5.63
CA PHE A 95 3.81 12.59 4.78
C PHE A 95 5.05 13.48 4.90
N ARG A 96 6.03 13.07 5.71
CA ARG A 96 7.33 13.73 5.73
C ARG A 96 7.91 13.56 4.33
N LEU A 97 7.89 14.64 3.55
CA LEU A 97 8.62 14.70 2.29
C LEU A 97 10.10 14.60 2.65
N VAL A 98 10.66 13.38 2.62
CA VAL A 98 12.10 13.16 2.74
C VAL A 98 12.73 13.67 1.44
N ARG A 99 12.97 14.98 1.37
CA ARG A 99 14.06 15.48 0.54
C ARG A 99 15.33 15.02 1.25
N GLY A 100 16.01 14.06 0.64
CA GLY A 100 17.18 13.40 1.18
C GLY A 100 18.12 14.37 1.88
N SER A 101 18.32 14.16 3.18
CA SER A 101 19.43 14.75 3.91
C SER A 101 20.59 13.76 3.79
N GLY A 102 21.31 13.89 2.69
CA GLY A 102 22.56 13.20 2.39
C GLY A 102 23.47 14.20 1.69
N ASP A 103 24.39 14.74 2.46
CA ASP A 103 25.42 15.70 2.07
C ASP A 103 26.27 15.20 0.89
N VAL A 104 26.00 15.71 -0.31
CA VAL A 104 26.98 15.87 -1.39
C VAL A 104 26.61 17.15 -2.13
N GLY A 105 27.55 18.11 -2.20
CA GLY A 105 27.35 19.44 -2.80
C GLY A 105 26.69 19.42 -4.18
N GLY A 106 25.38 19.61 -4.20
CA GLY A 106 24.57 19.75 -5.40
C GLY A 106 24.43 21.23 -5.75
N LYS A 107 25.15 21.66 -6.78
CA LYS A 107 25.06 22.99 -7.38
C LYS A 107 23.60 23.23 -7.80
N VAL A 108 22.98 24.31 -7.30
CA VAL A 108 21.62 24.71 -7.70
C VAL A 108 21.65 25.10 -9.18
N MET A 109 21.12 24.25 -10.05
CA MET A 109 21.05 24.51 -11.48
C MET A 109 19.82 25.37 -11.75
N GLY A 110 20.05 26.53 -12.36
CA GLY A 110 18.98 27.48 -12.70
C GLY A 110 18.12 27.00 -13.86
N PRO A 111 16.95 27.61 -14.08
CA PRO A 111 15.97 27.23 -15.11
C PRO A 111 16.51 27.30 -16.56
N GLN A 112 17.72 27.81 -16.76
CA GLN A 112 18.35 27.98 -18.07
C GLN A 112 19.11 26.73 -18.55
N GLU A 113 19.24 25.71 -17.70
CA GLU A 113 20.01 24.49 -18.01
C GLU A 113 19.11 23.30 -18.38
N TYR A 114 17.82 23.53 -18.60
CA TYR A 114 16.85 22.50 -18.98
C TYR A 114 16.87 22.14 -20.47
N VAL A 115 17.73 22.77 -21.28
CA VAL A 115 17.84 22.50 -22.71
C VAL A 115 19.27 22.09 -23.05
N ALA A 116 19.48 20.78 -23.07
CA ALA A 116 20.47 20.09 -23.89
C ALA A 116 19.89 18.73 -24.28
#